data_AF-A0A2Z7CX67-F1
#
_entry.id   AF-A0A2Z7CX67-F1
#
_cell.length_a   1.000
_cell.length_b   1.000
_cell.length_c   1.000
_cell.angle_alpha   90.00
_cell.angle_beta   90.00
_cell.angle_gamma   90.00
#
_symmetry.space_group_name_H-M   'P 1'
#
loop_
_entity.id
_entity.type
_entity.pdbx_description
1 polymer ?
#
loop_
_entity_poly.entity_id
_entity_poly.type
_entity_poly.pdbx_seq_one_letter_code
_entity_poly.pdbx_strand_id
1 'polypeptide(L)'
;DALYNVFCEKKTAKELWESLDRKYKTEDAGAKKFLVGRFLDFKMLDSKPVISQVQELQLILHDIHAEGMTLSESFQVAAIIEKLPPAWKEFKNYLKNKRKEMNVEKLIVRLRIEEDNRNFESRLFTPNVFKENVVEHG
;
A
#
# COMPACT_ATOMS: atom_id res chain seq x y z
N ASP A 1 -18.65 0.14 47.39
CA ASP A 1 -17.45 0.24 46.56
C ASP A 1 -17.75 -0.37 45.19
N ALA A 2 -18.29 0.42 44.26
CA ALA A 2 -18.85 -0.06 42.99
C ALA A 2 -17.77 -0.32 41.93
N LEU A 3 -16.56 0.21 42.12
CA LEU A 3 -15.42 -0.01 41.24
C LEU A 3 -14.82 -1.41 41.47
N TYR A 4 -14.72 -1.87 42.70
CA TYR A 4 -14.11 -3.17 43.02
C TYR A 4 -14.82 -4.37 42.34
N ASN A 5 -16.16 -4.37 42.32
CA ASN A 5 -16.94 -5.46 41.73
C ASN A 5 -16.84 -5.53 40.18
N VAL A 6 -16.64 -4.40 39.49
CA VAL A 6 -16.45 -4.37 38.03
C VAL A 6 -15.05 -4.87 37.64
N PHE A 7 -14.06 -4.67 38.51
CA PHE A 7 -12.67 -5.10 38.27
C PHE A 7 -12.44 -6.59 38.58
N CYS A 8 -13.18 -7.18 39.53
CA CYS A 8 -13.05 -8.60 39.89
C CYS A 8 -13.59 -9.60 38.85
N GLU A 9 -14.36 -9.16 37.85
CA GLU A 9 -14.89 -10.04 36.79
C GLU A 9 -13.87 -10.35 35.68
N LYS A 10 -12.81 -9.56 35.55
CA LYS A 10 -11.80 -9.71 34.48
C LYS A 10 -10.63 -10.55 35.00
N LYS A 11 -10.37 -11.68 34.35
CA LYS A 11 -9.40 -12.68 34.82
C LYS A 11 -7.96 -12.34 34.44
N THR A 12 -7.77 -11.43 33.48
CA THR A 12 -6.43 -11.04 33.02
C THR A 12 -6.30 -9.53 32.80
N ALA A 13 -5.08 -9.01 32.95
CA ALA A 13 -4.74 -7.63 32.63
C ALA A 13 -5.03 -7.27 31.16
N LYS A 14 -4.93 -8.24 30.25
CA LYS A 14 -5.27 -8.09 28.82
C LYS A 14 -6.76 -7.80 28.62
N GLU A 15 -7.64 -8.59 29.23
CA GLU A 15 -9.09 -8.39 29.11
C GLU A 15 -9.54 -7.07 29.75
N LEU A 16 -8.86 -6.65 30.82
CA LEU A 16 -9.10 -5.37 31.46
C LEU A 16 -8.66 -4.22 30.54
N TRP A 17 -7.46 -4.32 29.95
CA TRP A 17 -6.93 -3.35 28.99
C TRP A 17 -7.82 -3.23 27.75
N GLU A 18 -8.22 -4.35 27.13
CA GLU A 18 -9.14 -4.37 26.00
C GLU A 18 -10.52 -3.79 26.36
N SER A 19 -10.98 -3.99 27.60
CA SER A 19 -12.23 -3.40 28.08
C SER A 19 -12.13 -1.90 28.32
N LEU A 20 -10.99 -1.41 28.80
CA LEU A 20 -10.72 0.02 28.96
C LEU A 20 -10.53 0.69 27.60
N ASP A 21 -9.73 0.09 26.71
CA ASP A 21 -9.52 0.55 25.34
C ASP A 21 -10.85 0.66 24.60
N ARG A 22 -11.73 -0.35 24.69
CA ARG A 22 -13.07 -0.28 24.11
C ARG A 22 -13.98 0.77 24.74
N LYS A 23 -13.88 1.00 26.05
CA LYS A 23 -14.77 1.92 26.78
C LYS A 23 -14.36 3.39 26.61
N TYR A 24 -13.08 3.65 26.39
CA TYR A 24 -12.50 4.98 26.35
C TYR A 24 -11.85 5.37 25.01
N LYS A 25 -11.69 4.45 24.05
CA LYS A 25 -11.54 4.85 22.64
C LYS A 25 -12.86 5.48 22.21
N THR A 26 -12.85 6.79 22.09
CA THR A 26 -13.75 7.48 21.18
C THR A 26 -13.48 6.94 19.78
N GLU A 27 -14.39 6.09 19.31
CA GLU A 27 -14.45 5.67 17.92
C GLU A 27 -14.70 6.94 17.09
N ASP A 28 -13.63 7.61 16.67
CA ASP A 28 -13.75 8.85 15.94
C ASP A 28 -14.25 8.54 14.53
N ALA A 29 -15.55 8.71 14.32
CA ALA A 29 -16.17 8.62 13.00
C ALA A 29 -15.49 9.58 12.00
N GLY A 30 -14.82 10.64 12.47
CA GLY A 30 -13.94 11.49 11.68
C GLY A 30 -12.72 10.74 11.14
N ALA A 31 -11.96 10.05 11.99
CA ALA A 31 -10.78 9.27 11.62
C ALA A 31 -11.09 8.20 10.56
N LYS A 32 -12.17 7.42 10.74
CA LYS A 32 -12.58 6.40 9.74
C LYS A 32 -12.88 7.03 8.37
N LYS A 33 -13.66 8.11 8.35
CA LYS A 33 -13.99 8.84 7.11
C LYS A 33 -12.74 9.43 6.46
N PHE A 34 -11.83 9.98 7.25
CA PHE A 34 -10.57 10.52 6.77
C PHE A 34 -9.70 9.45 6.11
N LEU A 35 -9.52 8.29 6.76
CA LEU A 35 -8.74 7.19 6.19
C LEU A 35 -9.33 6.65 4.89
N VAL A 36 -10.66 6.51 4.83
CA VAL A 36 -11.36 6.11 3.60
C VAL A 36 -11.14 7.14 2.50
N GLY A 37 -11.27 8.44 2.79
CA GLY A 37 -10.96 9.51 1.83
C GLY A 37 -9.51 9.43 1.33
N ARG A 38 -8.56 9.32 2.26
CA ARG A 38 -7.11 9.20 1.96
C ARG A 38 -6.81 7.99 1.07
N PHE A 39 -7.46 6.85 1.33
CA PHE A 39 -7.35 5.67 0.49
C PHE A 39 -7.94 5.89 -0.90
N LEU A 40 -9.15 6.46 -1.01
CA LEU A 40 -9.82 6.69 -2.29
C LEU A 40 -9.04 7.67 -3.17
N ASP A 41 -8.53 8.75 -2.58
CA ASP A 41 -7.80 9.81 -3.28
C ASP A 41 -6.37 9.42 -3.67
N PHE A 42 -5.80 8.39 -3.04
CA PHE A 42 -4.46 7.91 -3.37
C PHE A 42 -4.35 7.46 -4.83
N LYS A 43 -3.41 8.04 -5.57
CA LYS A 43 -3.11 7.69 -6.96
C LYS A 43 -1.61 7.55 -7.13
N MET A 44 -1.16 6.49 -7.79
CA MET A 44 0.26 6.36 -8.12
C MET A 44 0.61 7.30 -9.26
N LEU A 45 1.83 7.81 -9.22
CA LEU A 45 2.42 8.70 -10.20
C LEU A 45 3.50 7.95 -10.98
N ASP A 46 3.57 8.20 -12.29
CA ASP A 46 4.60 7.62 -13.17
C ASP A 46 6.02 8.07 -12.81
N SER A 47 6.16 9.24 -12.16
CA SER A 47 7.45 9.83 -11.78
C SER A 47 8.09 9.21 -10.54
N LYS A 48 7.41 8.26 -9.89
CA LYS A 48 7.87 7.63 -8.65
C LYS A 48 7.94 6.11 -8.83
N PRO A 49 8.86 5.42 -8.13
CA PRO A 49 8.84 3.96 -8.08
C PRO A 49 7.49 3.44 -7.59
N VAL A 50 6.90 2.51 -8.32
CA VAL A 50 5.68 1.80 -7.97
C VAL A 50 5.86 1.06 -6.65
N ILE A 51 7.01 0.44 -6.40
CA ILE A 51 7.23 -0.30 -5.15
C ILE A 51 7.15 0.60 -3.91
N SER A 52 7.74 1.80 -3.97
CA SER A 52 7.62 2.77 -2.88
C SER A 52 6.17 3.21 -2.65
N GLN A 53 5.43 3.45 -3.74
CA GLN A 53 4.02 3.85 -3.66
C GLN A 53 3.10 2.72 -3.18
N VAL A 54 3.43 1.45 -3.46
CA VAL A 54 2.73 0.29 -2.90
C VAL A 54 2.94 0.21 -1.39
N GLN A 55 4.14 0.49 -0.90
CA GLN A 55 4.41 0.56 0.54
C GLN A 55 3.60 1.67 1.21
N GLU A 56 3.52 2.86 0.60
CA GLU A 56 2.66 3.95 1.08
C GLU A 56 1.19 3.52 1.16
N LEU A 57 0.67 2.84 0.13
CA LEU A 57 -0.70 2.32 0.11
C LEU A 57 -0.93 1.24 1.18
N GLN A 58 0.04 0.36 1.43
CA GLN A 58 -0.02 -0.64 2.51
C GLN A 58 -0.11 0.00 3.89
N LEU A 59 0.55 1.14 4.12
CA LEU A 59 0.41 1.91 5.36
C LEU A 59 -1.03 2.42 5.54
N ILE A 60 -1.65 2.93 4.46
CA ILE A 60 -3.06 3.36 4.51
C ILE A 60 -3.99 2.18 4.83
N LEU A 61 -3.77 1.03 4.20
CA LEU A 61 -4.55 -0.19 4.45
C LEU A 61 -4.36 -0.71 5.88
N HIS A 62 -3.15 -0.60 6.43
CA HIS A 62 -2.86 -0.95 7.82
C HIS A 62 -3.60 -0.02 8.79
N ASP A 63 -3.60 1.30 8.56
CA ASP A 63 -4.33 2.26 9.39
C ASP A 63 -5.85 1.99 9.35
N ILE A 64 -6.40 1.67 8.17
CA ILE A 64 -7.81 1.25 8.00
C ILE A 64 -8.11 0.02 8.85
N HIS A 65 -7.23 -0.98 8.82
CA HIS A 65 -7.37 -2.20 9.62
C HIS A 65 -7.29 -1.91 11.12
N ALA A 66 -6.37 -1.04 11.55
CA ALA A 66 -6.21 -0.64 12.94
C ALA A 66 -7.44 0.10 13.50
N GLU A 67 -8.17 0.83 12.66
CA GLU A 67 -9.47 1.45 12.96
C GLU A 67 -10.65 0.45 12.89
N GLY A 68 -10.38 -0.84 12.78
CA GLY A 68 -11.39 -1.91 12.79
C GLY A 68 -12.14 -2.09 11.48
N MET A 69 -11.70 -1.44 10.39
CA MET A 69 -12.27 -1.66 9.06
C MET A 69 -11.49 -2.77 8.34
N THR A 70 -12.12 -3.91 8.12
CA THR A 70 -11.48 -5.05 7.44
C THR A 70 -11.75 -5.02 5.94
N LEU A 71 -10.69 -5.14 5.13
CA LEU A 71 -10.76 -5.26 3.68
C LEU A 71 -10.26 -6.64 3.26
N SER A 72 -11.04 -7.32 2.42
CA SER A 72 -10.65 -8.64 1.92
C SER A 72 -9.34 -8.59 1.13
N GLU A 73 -8.59 -9.68 1.12
CA GLU A 73 -7.35 -9.78 0.35
C GLU A 73 -7.57 -9.50 -1.15
N SER A 74 -8.68 -10.02 -1.70
CA SER A 74 -9.09 -9.76 -3.08
C SER A 74 -9.34 -8.29 -3.36
N PHE A 75 -9.93 -7.55 -2.42
CA PHE A 75 -10.14 -6.11 -2.54
C PHE A 75 -8.81 -5.36 -2.51
N GLN A 76 -7.90 -5.71 -1.60
CA GLN A 76 -6.57 -5.09 -1.52
C GLN A 76 -5.77 -5.28 -2.81
N VAL A 77 -5.78 -6.50 -3.37
CA VAL A 77 -5.15 -6.82 -4.66
C VAL A 77 -5.76 -5.98 -5.79
N ALA A 78 -7.09 -5.93 -5.88
CA ALA A 78 -7.78 -5.12 -6.89
C ALA A 78 -7.47 -3.63 -6.73
N ALA A 79 -7.44 -3.11 -5.50
CA ALA A 79 -7.13 -1.71 -5.21
C ALA A 79 -5.72 -1.32 -5.65
N ILE A 80 -4.71 -2.16 -5.37
CA ILE A 80 -3.33 -1.92 -5.81
C ILE A 80 -3.27 -1.90 -7.34
N ILE A 81 -3.89 -2.88 -8.01
CA ILE A 81 -3.93 -2.95 -9.49
C ILE A 81 -4.62 -1.73 -10.09
N GLU A 82 -5.73 -1.29 -9.50
CA GLU A 82 -6.46 -0.12 -10.00
C GLU A 82 -5.66 1.17 -9.85
N LYS A 83 -4.85 1.29 -8.79
CA LYS A 83 -4.05 2.46 -8.49
C LYS A 83 -2.73 2.53 -9.26
N LEU A 84 -2.36 1.50 -10.03
CA LEU A 84 -1.17 1.53 -10.88
C LEU A 84 -1.18 2.73 -11.82
N PRO A 85 -0.01 3.34 -12.06
CA PRO A 85 0.06 4.59 -12.79
C PRO A 85 -0.14 4.36 -14.31
N PRO A 86 -0.48 5.41 -15.08
CA PRO A 86 -0.83 5.29 -16.49
C PRO A 86 0.18 4.56 -17.37
N ALA A 87 1.49 4.72 -17.13
CA ALA A 87 2.52 4.02 -17.90
C ALA A 87 2.48 2.49 -17.72
N TRP A 88 1.77 1.98 -16.71
CA TRP A 88 1.63 0.56 -16.40
C TRP A 88 0.34 -0.08 -16.96
N LYS A 89 -0.35 0.60 -17.88
CA LYS A 89 -1.65 0.18 -18.42
C LYS A 89 -1.65 -1.25 -18.99
N GLU A 90 -0.64 -1.62 -19.77
CA GLU A 90 -0.53 -2.94 -20.39
C GLU A 90 -0.37 -4.03 -19.31
N PHE A 91 0.51 -3.79 -18.33
CA PHE A 91 0.72 -4.70 -17.20
C PHE A 91 -0.52 -4.82 -16.32
N LYS A 92 -1.21 -3.70 -16.07
CA LYS A 92 -2.50 -3.66 -15.37
C LYS A 92 -3.53 -4.54 -16.07
N ASN A 93 -3.65 -4.46 -17.39
CA ASN A 93 -4.55 -5.31 -18.18
C ASN A 93 -4.17 -6.80 -18.11
N TYR A 94 -2.86 -7.11 -18.17
CA TYR A 94 -2.37 -8.47 -17.97
C TYR A 94 -2.78 -9.03 -16.60
N LEU A 95 -2.67 -8.26 -15.52
CA LEU A 95 -3.06 -8.69 -14.18
C LEU A 95 -4.57 -8.93 -14.07
N LYS A 96 -5.41 -8.07 -14.69
CA LYS A 96 -6.87 -8.22 -14.70
C LYS A 96 -7.35 -9.48 -15.41
N ASN A 97 -6.68 -9.86 -16.49
CA ASN A 97 -7.06 -11.04 -17.29
C ASN A 97 -6.55 -12.37 -16.71
N LYS A 98 -5.81 -12.31 -15.61
CA LYS A 98 -5.16 -13.48 -15.03
C LYS A 98 -6.15 -14.30 -14.20
N ARG A 99 -6.44 -15.51 -14.67
CA ARG A 99 -7.39 -16.45 -14.03
C ARG A 99 -6.94 -16.99 -12.68
N LYS A 100 -5.62 -17.09 -12.44
CA LYS A 100 -5.09 -17.64 -11.19
C LYS A 100 -5.15 -16.60 -10.09
N GLU A 101 -5.85 -16.95 -9.00
CA GLU A 101 -5.91 -16.18 -7.77
C GLU A 101 -4.52 -15.78 -7.29
N MET A 102 -4.45 -14.56 -6.75
CA MET A 102 -3.21 -13.87 -6.43
C MET A 102 -3.43 -13.08 -5.16
N ASN A 103 -2.57 -13.33 -4.18
CA ASN A 103 -2.51 -12.56 -2.95
C ASN A 103 -1.63 -11.32 -3.10
N VAL A 104 -1.63 -10.47 -2.06
CA VAL A 104 -0.88 -9.19 -2.04
C VAL A 104 0.62 -9.42 -2.20
N GLU A 105 1.20 -10.38 -1.47
CA GLU A 105 2.64 -10.67 -1.55
C GLU A 105 3.09 -11.04 -2.96
N LYS A 106 2.35 -11.94 -3.61
CA LYS A 106 2.65 -12.36 -4.98
C LYS A 106 2.47 -11.24 -5.99
N LEU A 107 1.52 -10.33 -5.75
CA LEU A 107 1.38 -9.13 -6.56
C LEU A 107 2.61 -8.22 -6.40
N ILE A 108 3.08 -7.98 -5.17
CA ILE A 108 4.26 -7.14 -4.89
C ILE A 108 5.51 -7.68 -5.59
N VAL A 109 5.74 -9.00 -5.54
CA VAL A 109 6.87 -9.63 -6.24
C VAL A 109 6.79 -9.38 -7.76
N ARG A 110 5.60 -9.49 -8.34
CA ARG A 110 5.39 -9.24 -9.78
C ARG A 110 5.60 -7.77 -10.15
N LEU A 111 5.14 -6.84 -9.30
CA LEU A 111 5.37 -5.42 -9.50
C LEU A 111 6.85 -5.08 -9.47
N ARG A 112 7.62 -5.70 -8.56
CA ARG A 112 9.07 -5.47 -8.46
C ARG A 112 9.80 -5.91 -9.73
N ILE A 113 9.50 -7.12 -10.21
CA ILE A 113 10.10 -7.66 -11.44
C ILE A 113 9.78 -6.77 -12.64
N GLU A 114 8.53 -6.35 -12.77
CA GLU A 114 8.11 -5.47 -13.88
C GLU A 114 8.77 -4.09 -13.81
N GLU A 115 8.91 -3.53 -12.61
CA GLU A 115 9.61 -2.24 -12.41
C GLU A 115 11.08 -2.34 -12.82
N ASP A 116 11.76 -3.41 -12.41
CA ASP A 116 13.15 -3.68 -12.78
C ASP A 116 13.31 -3.84 -14.30
N ASN A 117 12.38 -4.53 -14.97
CA ASN A 117 12.37 -4.69 -16.43
C ASN A 117 12.24 -3.34 -17.14
N ARG A 118 11.29 -2.49 -16.72
CA ARG A 118 11.09 -1.15 -17.29
C ARG A 118 12.31 -0.25 -17.10
N ASN A 119 12.93 -0.32 -15.92
CA ASN A 119 14.17 0.42 -15.63
C ASN A 119 15.35 -0.09 -16.47
N PHE A 120 15.38 -1.37 -16.82
CA PHE A 120 16.38 -1.93 -17.72
C PHE A 120 16.17 -1.44 -19.16
N GLU A 121 14.94 -1.51 -19.68
CA GLU A 121 14.61 -1.00 -21.02
C GLU A 121 14.94 0.49 -21.17
N SER A 122 14.52 1.32 -20.22
CA SER A 122 14.82 2.77 -20.22
C SER A 122 16.32 3.08 -20.32
N ARG A 123 17.18 2.29 -19.65
CA ARG A 123 18.64 2.42 -19.71
C ARG A 123 19.24 2.00 -21.05
N LEU A 124 18.62 1.07 -21.76
CA LEU A 124 19.07 0.67 -23.10
C LEU A 124 18.73 1.72 -24.16
N PHE A 125 17.61 2.41 -24.02
CA PHE A 125 17.15 3.44 -24.95
C PHE A 125 17.69 4.84 -24.67
N THR A 126 18.48 5.02 -23.61
CA THR A 126 19.30 6.21 -23.37
C THR A 126 20.76 5.93 -23.74
N PRO A 127 21.13 5.91 -25.03
CA PRO A 127 22.54 5.85 -25.39
C PRO A 127 23.23 7.10 -24.82
N ASN A 128 24.34 6.88 -24.12
CA ASN A 128 25.23 7.92 -23.60
C ASN A 128 25.48 9.03 -24.65
N VAL A 129 24.75 10.16 -24.55
CA VAL A 129 25.00 11.36 -25.38
C VAL A 129 26.14 12.22 -24.79
N PHE A 130 26.88 11.73 -23.78
CA PHE A 130 28.07 12.41 -23.24
C PHE A 130 29.38 11.75 -23.64
N LYS A 131 29.54 11.44 -24.93
CA LYS A 131 30.87 11.28 -25.52
C LYS A 131 30.99 12.15 -26.77
N GLU A 132 31.02 13.45 -26.55
CA GLU A 132 31.57 14.38 -27.54
C GLU A 132 32.49 15.39 -26.82
N ASN A 133 33.71 15.50 -27.35
CA ASN A 133 34.68 16.59 -27.22
C ASN A 133 35.68 16.58 -26.05
N VAL A 134 36.88 16.06 -26.32
CA VAL A 134 38.13 16.78 -26.00
C VAL A 134 38.98 16.87 -27.26
N VAL A 135 39.12 18.10 -27.73
CA VAL A 135 39.98 18.61 -28.81
C VAL A 135 41.42 18.73 -28.30
N GLU A 136 42.44 18.40 -29.11
CA GLU A 136 43.46 19.39 -29.48
C GLU A 136 44.36 18.93 -30.63
N HIS A 137 44.60 19.90 -31.51
CA HIS A 137 45.48 19.85 -32.67
C HIS A 137 46.95 19.66 -32.26
N GLY A 138 47.67 18.85 -33.03
CA GLY A 138 49.12 18.90 -33.17
C GLY A 138 49.48 19.18 -34.61
#